data_AF-A0A7C9E8T5-F1
#
_entry.id   AF-A0A7C9E8T5-F1
#
_cell.length_a   1.000
_cell.length_b   1.000
_cell.length_c   1.000
_cell.angle_alpha   90.00
_cell.angle_beta   90.00
_cell.angle_gamma   90.00
#
_symmetry.space_group_name_H-M   'P 1'
#
loop_
_entity.id
_entity.type
_entity.pdbx_description
1 polymer ?
#
loop_
_entity_poly.entity_id
_entity_poly.type
_entity_poly.pdbx_seq_one_letter_code
_entity_poly.pdbx_strand_id
1 'polypeptide(L)'
;RPVVARVAEPGMFDQHPAKPDIKIQLYWLDPKDPDFEVAQKLKNLTKKHFAERSYLLKRQHEEEERLSKKQAEALKMHHQKYDMMDSVLSDSGSKHLAREYGLNLTDDSRFD
;
A
#
# COMPACT_ATOMS: atom_id res chain seq x y z
N ARG A 1 -4.16 -7.11 -2.62
CA ARG A 1 -4.27 -6.40 -3.91
C ARG A 1 -3.40 -5.16 -3.82
N PRO A 2 -2.55 -4.83 -4.81
CA PRO A 2 -1.76 -3.59 -4.76
C PRO A 2 -2.72 -2.40 -4.84
N VAL A 3 -2.61 -1.46 -3.92
CA VAL A 3 -3.36 -0.20 -3.98
C VAL A 3 -2.67 0.65 -5.03
N VAL A 4 -3.28 0.74 -6.22
CA VAL A 4 -2.79 1.62 -7.27
C VAL A 4 -3.24 3.03 -6.91
N ALA A 5 -2.33 3.86 -6.40
CA ALA A 5 -2.58 5.27 -6.19
C ALA A 5 -2.86 5.93 -7.55
N ARG A 6 -4.04 6.55 -7.70
CA ARG A 6 -4.36 7.37 -8.87
C ARG A 6 -3.96 8.81 -8.62
N VAL A 7 -3.62 9.54 -9.69
CA VAL A 7 -3.45 10.99 -9.62
C VAL A 7 -4.78 11.59 -9.14
N ALA A 8 -4.70 12.53 -8.21
CA ALA A 8 -5.88 13.15 -7.66
C ALA A 8 -6.60 13.97 -8.74
N GLU A 9 -7.84 13.60 -9.05
CA GLU A 9 -8.69 14.33 -9.99
C GLU A 9 -9.50 15.40 -9.24
N PRO A 10 -9.85 16.53 -9.88
CA PRO A 10 -10.64 17.59 -9.24
C PRO A 10 -11.93 17.07 -8.56
N GLY A 11 -12.61 16.12 -9.19
CA GLY A 11 -13.84 15.50 -8.66
C GLY A 11 -13.64 14.63 -7.41
N MET A 12 -12.41 14.23 -7.09
CA MET A 12 -12.13 13.46 -5.86
C MET A 12 -12.25 14.33 -4.60
N PHE A 13 -12.32 15.66 -4.75
CA PHE A 13 -12.43 16.62 -3.67
C PHE A 13 -13.81 17.28 -3.58
N ASP A 14 -14.81 16.80 -4.33
CA ASP A 14 -16.16 17.37 -4.35
C ASP A 14 -16.85 17.31 -2.97
N GLN A 15 -16.47 16.36 -2.11
CA GLN A 15 -16.92 16.26 -0.72
C GLN A 15 -16.37 17.37 0.18
N HIS A 16 -15.30 18.03 -0.25
CA HIS A 16 -14.69 19.19 0.40
C HIS A 16 -14.72 20.37 -0.56
N PRO A 17 -15.92 20.89 -0.89
CA PRO A 17 -16.04 22.01 -1.80
C PRO A 17 -15.21 23.18 -1.26
N ALA A 18 -14.46 23.85 -2.14
CA ALA A 18 -13.73 25.05 -1.78
C ALA A 18 -14.72 26.03 -1.14
N LYS A 19 -14.43 26.50 0.08
CA LYS A 19 -15.33 27.39 0.81
C LYS A 19 -15.59 28.64 -0.06
N PRO A 20 -16.83 28.85 -0.55
CA PRO A 20 -17.10 29.83 -1.60
C PRO A 20 -16.80 31.27 -1.19
N ASP A 21 -16.78 31.56 0.12
CA ASP A 21 -16.57 32.91 0.65
C ASP A 21 -15.12 33.23 1.06
N ILE A 22 -14.17 32.30 0.92
CA ILE A 22 -12.77 32.58 1.28
C ILE A 22 -12.04 33.16 0.07
N LYS A 23 -11.96 34.49 0.01
CA LYS A 23 -11.03 35.19 -0.88
C LYS A 23 -9.64 35.21 -0.25
N ILE A 24 -8.75 34.34 -0.72
CA ILE A 24 -7.33 34.36 -0.32
C ILE A 24 -6.69 35.59 -0.96
N GLN A 25 -6.31 36.57 -0.15
CA GLN A 25 -5.53 37.71 -0.60
C GLN A 25 -4.04 37.40 -0.40
N LEU A 26 -3.26 37.52 -1.46
CA LEU A 26 -1.82 37.31 -1.45
C LEU A 26 -1.14 38.66 -1.65
N TYR A 27 -0.24 39.01 -0.74
CA TYR A 27 0.57 40.22 -0.82
C TYR A 27 2.03 39.88 -0.50
N TRP A 28 2.94 40.64 -1.11
CA TRP A 28 4.35 40.59 -0.74
C TRP A 28 4.54 41.36 0.56
N LEU A 29 5.19 40.73 1.53
CA LEU A 29 5.43 41.33 2.83
C LEU A 29 6.73 42.14 2.79
N ASP A 30 6.66 43.41 3.19
CA ASP A 30 7.84 44.28 3.30
C ASP A 30 8.70 43.83 4.50
N PRO A 31 10.04 43.82 4.40
CA PRO A 31 10.92 43.55 5.54
C PRO A 31 10.70 44.45 6.77
N LYS A 32 10.11 45.63 6.61
CA LYS A 32 9.77 46.56 7.70
C LYS A 32 8.43 46.25 8.37
N ASP A 33 7.67 45.31 7.83
CA ASP A 33 6.38 44.90 8.37
C ASP A 33 6.57 44.21 9.73
N PRO A 34 5.76 44.54 10.76
CA PRO A 34 5.86 43.90 12.08
C PRO A 34 5.70 42.37 12.02
N ASP A 35 4.98 41.84 11.04
CA ASP A 35 4.73 40.40 10.89
C ASP A 35 5.79 39.68 10.05
N PHE A 36 6.79 40.40 9.50
CA PHE A 36 7.81 39.82 8.61
C PHE A 36 8.58 38.66 9.25
N GLU A 37 9.00 38.83 10.51
CA GLU A 37 9.71 37.81 11.27
C GLU A 37 8.84 36.55 11.51
N VAL A 38 7.55 36.73 11.75
CA VAL A 38 6.60 35.63 11.95
C VAL A 38 6.42 34.86 10.64
N ALA A 39 6.20 35.59 9.54
CA ALA A 39 6.08 34.99 8.21
C ALA A 39 7.35 34.23 7.80
N GLN A 40 8.54 34.76 8.12
CA GLN A 40 9.81 34.09 7.86
C GLN A 40 9.97 32.80 8.66
N LYS A 41 9.58 32.80 9.95
CA LYS A 41 9.57 31.59 10.79
C LYS A 41 8.62 30.54 10.24
N LEU A 42 7.41 30.93 9.85
CA LEU A 42 6.43 30.02 9.23
C LEU A 42 6.97 29.45 7.91
N LYS A 43 7.57 30.27 7.04
CA LYS A 43 8.22 29.82 5.81
C LYS A 43 9.29 28.77 6.07
N ASN A 44 10.14 29.00 7.06
CA ASN A 44 11.20 28.06 7.44
C ASN A 44 10.63 26.77 8.02
N LEU A 45 9.58 26.86 8.84
CA LEU A 45 8.89 25.70 9.39
C LEU A 45 8.28 24.83 8.28
N THR A 46 7.56 25.46 7.34
CA THR A 46 6.97 24.75 6.19
C THR A 46 8.03 24.05 5.35
N LYS A 47 9.19 24.68 5.13
CA LYS A 47 10.32 24.04 4.43
C LYS A 47 10.85 22.82 5.16
N LYS A 48 10.99 22.89 6.50
CA LYS A 48 11.42 21.75 7.31
C LYS A 48 10.42 20.59 7.21
N HIS A 49 9.14 20.86 7.42
CA HIS A 49 8.09 19.85 7.30
C HIS A 49 8.01 19.24 5.91
N PHE A 50 8.22 20.04 4.86
CA PHE A 50 8.28 19.52 3.50
C PHE A 50 9.45 18.53 3.32
N ALA A 51 10.64 18.87 3.84
CA ALA A 51 11.80 17.98 3.79
C ALA A 51 11.58 16.70 4.60
N GLU A 52 11.06 16.80 5.82
CA GLU A 52 10.71 15.66 6.67
C GLU A 52 9.69 14.74 5.98
N ARG A 53 8.62 15.32 5.43
CA ARG A 53 7.54 14.57 4.79
C ARG A 53 7.99 13.90 3.50
N SER A 54 8.80 14.57 2.68
CA SER A 54 9.37 13.96 1.47
C SER A 54 10.32 12.81 1.81
N TYR A 55 11.12 12.95 2.87
CA TYR A 55 11.96 11.87 3.37
C TYR A 55 11.13 10.66 3.85
N LEU A 56 10.13 10.90 4.69
CA LEU A 56 9.24 9.83 5.20
C LEU A 56 8.50 9.12 4.07
N LEU A 57 7.99 9.87 3.09
CA LEU A 57 7.29 9.29 1.94
C LEU A 57 8.22 8.36 1.14
N LYS A 58 9.47 8.76 0.93
CA LYS A 58 10.47 7.91 0.28
C LYS A 58 10.71 6.61 1.05
N ARG A 59 10.87 6.70 2.37
CA ARG A 59 11.06 5.53 3.24
C ARG A 59 9.85 4.58 3.21
N GLN A 60 8.64 5.14 3.22
CA GLN A 60 7.42 4.34 3.12
C GLN A 60 7.34 3.60 1.79
N HIS A 61 7.68 4.26 0.68
CA HIS A 61 7.70 3.63 -0.64
C HIS A 61 8.71 2.48 -0.71
N GLU A 62 9.93 2.68 -0.20
CA GLU A 62 10.96 1.64 -0.14
C GLU A 62 10.50 0.41 0.67
N GLU A 63 9.84 0.65 1.82
CA GLU A 63 9.30 -0.43 2.66
C GLU A 63 8.16 -1.18 1.97
N GLU A 64 7.28 -0.48 1.27
CA GLU A 64 6.17 -1.06 0.52
C GLU A 64 6.66 -1.92 -0.66
N GLU A 65 7.66 -1.45 -1.41
CA GLU A 65 8.32 -2.26 -2.44
C GLU A 65 8.95 -3.52 -1.84
N ARG A 66 9.64 -3.40 -0.71
CA ARG A 66 10.25 -4.53 -0.01
C ARG A 66 9.19 -5.53 0.46
N LEU A 67 8.06 -5.04 0.96
CA LEU A 67 6.94 -5.89 1.40
C LEU A 67 6.30 -6.61 0.22
N SER A 68 6.05 -5.89 -0.89
CA SER A 68 5.47 -6.43 -2.12
C SER A 68 6.32 -7.57 -2.69
N LYS A 69 7.65 -7.40 -2.75
CA LYS A 69 8.57 -8.46 -3.19
C LYS A 69 8.46 -9.71 -2.32
N LYS A 70 8.48 -9.55 -0.99
CA LYS A 70 8.33 -10.68 -0.06
C LYS A 70 6.98 -11.38 -0.23
N GLN A 71 5.90 -10.63 -0.44
CA GLN A 71 4.57 -11.20 -0.66
C GLN A 71 4.50 -11.99 -1.98
N ALA A 72 5.12 -11.48 -3.05
CA ALA A 72 5.19 -12.17 -4.33
C ALA A 72 6.00 -13.47 -4.24
N GLU A 73 7.15 -13.44 -3.57
CA GLU A 73 7.95 -14.64 -3.31
C GLU A 73 7.20 -15.67 -2.47
N ALA A 74 6.55 -15.24 -1.39
CA ALA A 74 5.75 -16.12 -0.54
C ALA A 74 4.60 -16.76 -1.32
N LEU A 75 3.90 -15.99 -2.17
CA LEU A 75 2.82 -16.51 -3.01
C LEU A 75 3.32 -17.54 -4.02
N LYS A 76 4.48 -17.29 -4.65
CA LYS A 76 5.11 -18.25 -5.56
C LYS A 76 5.49 -19.55 -4.85
N MET A 77 6.11 -19.46 -3.68
CA MET A 77 6.46 -20.62 -2.87
C MET A 77 5.23 -21.41 -2.44
N HIS A 78 4.15 -20.70 -2.07
CA HIS A 78 2.88 -21.32 -1.72
C HIS A 78 2.32 -22.09 -2.92
N HIS A 79 2.21 -21.45 -4.09
CA HIS A 79 1.74 -22.10 -5.32
C HIS A 79 2.54 -23.37 -5.63
N GLN A 80 3.87 -23.30 -5.61
CA GLN A 80 4.73 -24.46 -5.83
C GLN A 80 4.47 -25.59 -4.83
N LYS A 81 4.20 -25.26 -3.56
CA LYS A 81 3.84 -26.24 -2.53
C LYS A 81 2.53 -26.96 -2.87
N TYR A 82 1.50 -26.24 -3.32
CA TYR A 82 0.24 -26.86 -3.74
C TYR A 82 0.42 -27.72 -4.98
N ASP A 83 1.14 -27.24 -6.01
CA ASP A 83 1.42 -28.04 -7.21
C ASP A 83 2.13 -29.35 -6.85
N MET A 84 3.11 -29.29 -5.93
CA MET A 84 3.80 -30.48 -5.44
C MET A 84 2.85 -31.43 -4.71
N MET A 85 1.97 -30.92 -3.84
CA MET A 85 0.97 -31.74 -3.15
C MET A 85 -0.01 -32.39 -4.13
N ASP A 86 -0.52 -31.63 -5.09
CA ASP A 86 -1.44 -32.12 -6.11
C ASP A 86 -0.76 -33.20 -6.97
N SER A 87 0.51 -33.01 -7.34
CA SER A 87 1.26 -34.02 -8.07
C SER A 87 1.39 -35.32 -7.27
N VAL A 88 1.70 -35.24 -5.97
CA VAL A 88 1.77 -36.41 -5.08
C VAL A 88 0.40 -37.07 -4.92
N LEU A 89 -0.67 -36.30 -4.72
CA LEU A 89 -2.03 -36.83 -4.57
C LEU A 89 -2.55 -37.48 -5.87
N SER A 90 -2.14 -36.97 -7.02
CA SER A 90 -2.48 -37.55 -8.33
C SER A 90 -1.74 -38.86 -8.59
N ASP A 91 -0.60 -39.10 -7.94
CA ASP A 91 0.19 -40.30 -8.10
C ASP A 91 -0.52 -41.54 -7.54
N SER A 92 -0.33 -42.66 -8.24
CA SER A 92 -0.93 -43.95 -7.92
C SER A 92 -0.46 -44.52 -6.58
N GLY A 93 0.77 -44.22 -6.17
CA GLY A 93 1.33 -44.62 -4.88
C GLY A 93 0.56 -44.02 -3.70
N SER A 94 0.13 -42.77 -3.81
CA SER A 94 -0.65 -42.08 -2.76
C SER A 94 -2.03 -42.69 -2.55
N LYS A 95 -2.68 -43.14 -3.64
CA LYS A 95 -3.95 -43.90 -3.56
C LYS A 95 -3.77 -45.26 -2.91
N HIS A 96 -2.62 -45.91 -3.13
CA HIS A 96 -2.29 -47.19 -2.50
C HIS A 96 -2.07 -47.02 -0.99
N LEU A 97 -1.26 -46.04 -0.58
CA LEU A 97 -1.04 -45.70 0.82
C LEU A 97 -2.34 -45.29 1.52
N ALA A 98 -3.18 -44.48 0.88
CA ALA A 98 -4.47 -44.09 1.45
C ALA A 98 -5.37 -45.30 1.75
N ARG A 99 -5.36 -46.33 0.90
CA ARG A 99 -6.08 -47.59 1.17
C ARG A 99 -5.47 -48.37 2.34
N GLU A 100 -4.15 -48.38 2.47
CA GLU A 100 -3.44 -49.07 3.55
C GLU A 100 -3.72 -48.44 4.92
N TYR A 101 -3.81 -47.10 4.96
CA TYR A 101 -4.09 -46.33 6.18
C TYR A 101 -5.59 -46.02 6.38
N GLY A 102 -6.48 -46.46 5.49
CA GLY A 102 -7.93 -46.24 5.59
C GLY A 102 -8.38 -44.78 5.41
N LEU A 103 -7.61 -43.95 4.70
CA LEU A 103 -7.88 -42.54 4.44
C LEU A 103 -8.63 -42.35 3.11
N ASN A 104 -9.68 -41.52 3.09
CA ASN A 104 -10.40 -41.14 1.88
C ASN A 104 -9.87 -39.82 1.31
N LEU A 105 -9.04 -39.90 0.25
CA LEU A 105 -8.44 -38.73 -0.41
C LEU A 105 -9.38 -37.97 -1.35
N THR A 106 -10.64 -38.40 -1.50
CA THR A 106 -11.62 -37.85 -2.46
C THR A 106 -12.63 -36.88 -1.84
N ASP A 107 -12.52 -36.53 -0.55
CA ASP A 107 -13.45 -35.61 0.10
C ASP A 107 -13.09 -34.14 -0.24
N ASP A 108 -13.42 -33.76 -1.48
CA ASP A 108 -13.43 -32.39 -1.96
C ASP A 108 -14.76 -31.74 -1.52
N SER A 109 -14.93 -31.55 -0.21
CA SER A 109 -16.05 -30.75 0.30
C SER A 109 -15.78 -29.29 -0.06
N ARG A 110 -16.27 -28.90 -1.23
CA ARG A 110 -16.48 -27.52 -1.71
C ARG A 110 -16.86 -26.61 -0.54
N PHE A 111 -16.06 -25.58 -0.32
CA PHE A 111 -16.49 -24.41 0.42
C PHE A 111 -17.48 -23.63 -0.46
N ASP A 112 -18.77 -23.82 -0.21
CA ASP A 112 -19.85 -22.86 -0.51
C ASP A 112 -20.04 -21.89 0.68
#